data_AF-A0A1F9VB92-F1
#
_entry.id   AF-A0A1F9VB92-F1
#
_cell.length_a   1.000
_cell.length_b   1.000
_cell.length_c   1.000
_cell.angle_alpha   90.00
_cell.angle_beta   90.00
_cell.angle_gamma   90.00
#
_symmetry.space_group_name_H-M   'P 1'
#
loop_
_entity.id
_entity.type
_entity.pdbx_description
1 polymer ?
#
loop_
_entity_poly.entity_id
_entity_poly.type
_entity_poly.pdbx_seq_one_letter_code
_entity_poly.pdbx_strand_id
1 'polypeptide(L)'
;MQIRCNVQIDSDFRKVILASQENETPQHLALKLAAFVLFFKSKPLMDVSLKHPAIAGQEFRPDLLALNESGEVQLWVECGTVTSHKLDKLTRRYRNARIITLKETYHEAETLRKTIEKHKVQGADRVEIWAFPNRMFQEWFNAVAGGDEVSEEAKHSPPLGLSEAVPFGGSQRSSTGAKRVVSFRKGTVDIVGESAERSFNLVVNAVPLQFDFLTA
;
A
#
# COMPACT_ATOMS: atom_id res chain seq x y z
N MET A 1 -8.95 7.58 13.17
CA MET A 1 -9.12 7.72 11.71
C MET A 1 -9.64 6.40 11.14
N GLN A 2 -10.54 6.45 10.16
CA GLN A 2 -11.01 5.26 9.44
C GLN A 2 -10.92 5.52 7.94
N ILE A 3 -10.36 4.57 7.20
CA ILE A 3 -10.29 4.62 5.73
C ILE A 3 -11.19 3.51 5.19
N ARG A 4 -12.19 3.88 4.41
CA ARG A 4 -13.04 2.93 3.68
C ARG A 4 -12.55 2.92 2.25
N CYS A 5 -12.27 1.75 1.70
CA CYS A 5 -11.71 1.60 0.36
C CYS A 5 -12.51 0.60 -0.47
N ASN A 6 -12.68 0.92 -1.74
CA ASN A 6 -12.98 -0.05 -2.78
C ASN A 6 -11.67 -0.30 -3.55
N VAL A 7 -11.17 -1.53 -3.51
CA VAL A 7 -9.90 -1.89 -4.14
C VAL A 7 -10.17 -2.89 -5.25
N GLN A 8 -9.85 -2.50 -6.49
CA GLN A 8 -9.91 -3.36 -7.66
C GLN A 8 -8.50 -3.54 -8.24
N ILE A 9 -7.96 -4.75 -8.16
CA ILE A 9 -6.66 -5.10 -8.75
C ILE A 9 -6.87 -6.18 -9.81
N ASP A 10 -6.56 -5.82 -11.05
CA ASP A 10 -6.94 -6.57 -12.26
C ASP A 10 -8.47 -6.79 -12.31
N SER A 11 -8.91 -8.05 -12.35
CA SER A 11 -10.31 -8.46 -12.29
C SER A 11 -10.88 -8.59 -10.88
N ASP A 12 -10.04 -8.59 -9.85
CA ASP A 12 -10.46 -8.91 -8.48
C ASP A 12 -10.83 -7.64 -7.70
N PHE A 13 -11.92 -7.72 -6.94
CA PHE A 13 -12.46 -6.60 -6.20
C PHE A 13 -12.66 -6.94 -4.72
N ARG A 14 -12.23 -6.04 -3.82
CA ARG A 14 -12.48 -6.15 -2.38
C ARG A 14 -12.83 -4.79 -1.78
N LYS A 15 -13.83 -4.80 -0.89
CA LYS A 15 -14.09 -3.68 0.02
C LYS A 15 -13.25 -3.86 1.26
N VAL A 16 -12.61 -2.78 1.68
CA VAL A 16 -11.65 -2.79 2.77
C VAL A 16 -11.98 -1.65 3.71
N ILE A 17 -11.92 -1.91 5.01
CA ILE A 17 -12.03 -0.88 6.02
C ILE A 17 -10.79 -1.01 6.90
N LEU A 18 -9.98 0.05 6.95
CA LEU A 18 -8.89 0.18 7.90
C LEU A 18 -9.33 1.17 8.97
N ALA A 19 -9.27 0.76 10.23
CA ALA A 19 -9.52 1.63 11.37
C ALA A 19 -8.22 1.78 12.16
N SER A 20 -7.86 3.01 12.51
CA SER A 20 -6.70 3.29 13.36
C SER A 20 -6.88 2.60 14.71
N GLN A 21 -5.86 1.87 15.12
CA GLN A 21 -5.69 1.45 16.50
C GLN A 21 -5.20 2.62 17.37
N GLU A 22 -5.21 2.42 18.69
CA GLU A 22 -4.69 3.42 19.63
C GLU A 22 -3.21 3.73 19.33
N ASN A 23 -2.87 5.01 19.22
CA ASN A 23 -1.53 5.51 18.85
C ASN A 23 -1.04 5.18 17.42
N GLU A 24 -1.91 4.68 16.54
CA GLU A 24 -1.57 4.47 15.12
C GLU A 24 -1.71 5.78 14.32
N THR A 25 -0.65 6.18 13.61
CA THR A 25 -0.65 7.43 12.83
C THR A 25 -1.40 7.27 11.50
N PRO A 26 -1.92 8.35 10.91
CA PRO A 26 -2.48 8.34 9.56
C PRO A 26 -1.51 7.77 8.50
N GLN A 27 -0.22 8.10 8.61
CA GLN A 27 0.82 7.63 7.70
C GLN A 27 0.99 6.11 7.79
N HIS A 28 0.95 5.54 9.00
CA HIS A 28 1.00 4.10 9.20
C HIS A 28 -0.20 3.38 8.57
N LEU A 29 -1.41 3.95 8.70
CA LEU A 29 -2.59 3.43 7.99
C LEU A 29 -2.43 3.48 6.47
N ALA A 30 -1.85 4.55 5.92
CA ALA A 30 -1.59 4.66 4.49
C ALA A 30 -0.55 3.62 4.03
N LEU A 31 0.50 3.35 4.82
CA LEU A 31 1.45 2.26 4.54
C LEU A 31 0.75 0.90 4.56
N LYS A 32 -0.12 0.63 5.55
CA LYS A 32 -0.90 -0.62 5.61
C LYS A 32 -1.78 -0.80 4.39
N LEU A 33 -2.44 0.26 3.93
CA LEU A 33 -3.25 0.20 2.71
C LEU A 33 -2.37 -0.06 1.48
N ALA A 34 -1.19 0.56 1.38
CA ALA A 34 -0.26 0.29 0.29
C ALA A 34 0.20 -1.18 0.30
N ALA A 35 0.59 -1.70 1.46
CA ALA A 35 0.94 -3.10 1.61
C ALA A 35 -0.23 -4.03 1.25
N PHE A 36 -1.47 -3.68 1.62
CA PHE A 36 -2.65 -4.47 1.25
C PHE A 36 -2.84 -4.54 -0.26
N VAL A 37 -2.62 -3.42 -0.95
CA VAL A 37 -2.69 -3.34 -2.42
C VAL A 37 -1.55 -4.12 -3.08
N LEU A 38 -0.32 -3.98 -2.60
CA LEU A 38 0.85 -4.74 -3.08
C LEU A 38 0.63 -6.24 -3.02
N PHE A 39 0.13 -6.72 -1.87
CA PHE A 39 -0.05 -8.15 -1.64
C PHE A 39 -1.48 -8.60 -1.92
N PHE A 40 -2.23 -7.86 -2.74
CA PHE A 40 -3.67 -8.08 -2.90
C PHE A 40 -4.00 -9.53 -3.30
N LYS A 41 -3.24 -10.10 -4.24
CA LYS A 41 -3.45 -11.48 -4.70
C LYS A 41 -3.21 -12.55 -3.62
N SER A 42 -2.34 -12.28 -2.65
CA SER A 42 -2.09 -13.16 -1.51
C SER A 42 -3.22 -13.19 -0.47
N LYS A 43 -4.29 -12.40 -0.68
CA LYS A 43 -5.44 -12.29 0.24
C LYS A 43 -5.02 -12.01 1.70
N PRO A 44 -4.22 -10.97 1.95
CA PRO A 44 -3.70 -10.69 3.27
C PRO A 44 -4.82 -10.34 4.24
N LEU A 45 -4.71 -10.89 5.45
CA LEU A 45 -5.47 -10.52 6.63
C LEU A 45 -4.83 -9.27 7.24
N MET A 46 -5.67 -8.34 7.70
CA MET A 46 -5.27 -7.19 8.48
C MET A 46 -5.82 -7.31 9.90
N ASP A 47 -5.25 -6.54 10.83
CA ASP A 47 -5.68 -6.46 12.23
C ASP A 47 -5.77 -7.83 12.91
N VAL A 48 -4.81 -8.71 12.61
CA VAL A 48 -4.79 -10.09 13.07
C VAL A 48 -4.70 -10.15 14.59
N SER A 49 -5.60 -10.91 15.20
CA SER A 49 -5.60 -11.17 16.64
C SER A 49 -4.43 -12.08 17.04
N LEU A 50 -3.78 -11.82 18.17
CA LEU A 50 -2.76 -12.72 18.75
C LEU A 50 -3.31 -14.13 19.08
N LYS A 51 -4.64 -14.29 19.13
CA LYS A 51 -5.30 -15.58 19.30
C LYS A 51 -5.46 -16.35 17.98
N HIS A 52 -5.10 -15.75 16.84
CA HIS A 52 -5.23 -16.40 15.55
C HIS A 52 -4.33 -17.65 15.49
N PRO A 53 -4.84 -18.83 15.09
CA PRO A 53 -4.11 -20.09 15.14
C PRO A 53 -2.71 -20.06 14.49
N ALA A 54 -2.60 -19.44 13.31
CA ALA A 54 -1.33 -19.33 12.58
C ALA A 54 -0.22 -18.58 13.32
N ILE A 55 -0.56 -17.74 14.30
CA ILE A 55 0.40 -16.96 15.10
C ILE A 55 0.24 -17.23 16.61
N ALA A 56 -0.38 -18.34 17.00
CA ALA A 56 -0.62 -18.65 18.40
C ALA A 56 0.70 -18.73 19.20
N GLY A 57 0.76 -18.03 20.34
CA GLY A 57 1.99 -17.95 21.15
C GLY A 57 3.07 -17.05 20.53
N GLN A 58 2.72 -16.21 19.56
CA GLN A 58 3.53 -15.07 19.15
C GLN A 58 3.19 -13.86 20.04
N GLU A 59 4.17 -13.03 20.34
CA GLU A 59 4.00 -11.80 21.15
C GLU A 59 3.68 -10.58 20.29
N PHE A 60 4.04 -10.62 19.00
CA PHE A 60 3.83 -9.53 18.06
C PHE A 60 2.65 -9.75 17.13
N ARG A 61 1.96 -8.66 16.78
CA ARG A 61 0.99 -8.66 15.69
C ARG A 61 1.66 -8.20 14.38
N PRO A 62 1.34 -8.84 13.25
CA PRO A 62 1.68 -8.29 11.95
C PRO A 62 0.75 -7.13 11.61
N ASP A 63 1.21 -6.23 10.76
CA ASP A 63 0.29 -5.28 10.10
C ASP A 63 -0.54 -6.01 9.03
N LEU A 64 0.10 -6.90 8.26
CA LEU A 64 -0.56 -7.81 7.33
C LEU A 64 0.01 -9.22 7.42
N LEU A 65 -0.87 -10.21 7.28
CA LEU A 65 -0.54 -11.62 7.30
C LEU A 65 -1.20 -12.33 6.13
N ALA A 66 -0.46 -13.10 5.34
CA ALA A 66 -1.06 -14.06 4.41
C ALA A 66 -0.70 -15.49 4.81
N LEU A 67 -1.64 -16.40 4.58
CA LEU A 67 -1.49 -17.81 4.90
C LEU A 67 -1.43 -18.62 3.62
N ASN A 68 -0.66 -19.70 3.64
CA ASN A 68 -0.72 -20.72 2.59
C ASN A 68 -1.99 -21.57 2.73
N GLU A 69 -2.20 -22.51 1.81
CA GLU A 69 -3.36 -23.41 1.81
C GLU A 69 -3.42 -24.30 3.07
N SER A 70 -2.27 -24.58 3.69
CA SER A 70 -2.17 -25.32 4.96
C SER A 70 -2.47 -24.47 6.20
N GLY A 71 -2.76 -23.18 6.04
CA GLY A 71 -3.01 -22.25 7.14
C GLY A 71 -1.74 -21.76 7.87
N GLU A 72 -0.56 -22.04 7.33
CA GLU A 72 0.72 -21.57 7.87
C GLU A 72 1.05 -20.16 7.36
N VAL A 73 1.86 -19.42 8.11
CA VAL A 73 2.29 -18.07 7.72
C VAL A 73 3.15 -18.15 6.45
N GLN A 74 2.64 -17.58 5.36
CA GLN A 74 3.33 -17.45 4.08
C GLN A 74 3.97 -16.06 3.92
N LEU A 75 3.28 -15.02 4.39
CA LEU A 75 3.71 -13.63 4.29
C LEU A 75 3.48 -12.92 5.63
N TRP A 76 4.49 -12.21 6.10
CA TRP A 76 4.43 -11.32 7.25
C TRP A 76 4.90 -9.93 6.84
N VAL A 77 4.04 -8.93 6.99
CA VAL A 77 4.37 -7.53 6.66
C VAL A 77 4.33 -6.65 7.89
N GLU A 78 5.34 -5.80 8.01
CA GLU A 78 5.45 -4.70 8.95
C GLU A 78 5.48 -3.38 8.18
N CYS A 79 4.74 -2.39 8.64
CA CYS A 79 4.74 -1.03 8.10
C CYS A 79 5.42 -0.09 9.09
N GLY A 80 6.10 0.94 8.61
CA GLY A 80 6.67 1.96 9.49
C GLY A 80 7.77 1.39 10.39
N THR A 81 7.76 1.75 11.68
CA THR A 81 8.86 1.40 12.61
C THR A 81 8.78 -0.05 13.11
N VAL A 82 9.90 -0.77 13.04
CA VAL A 82 10.02 -2.16 13.52
C VAL A 82 11.36 -2.33 14.24
N THR A 83 11.37 -3.13 15.31
CA THR A 83 12.57 -3.39 16.10
C THR A 83 13.36 -4.59 15.59
N SER A 84 14.69 -4.57 15.74
CA SER A 84 15.53 -5.73 15.39
C SER A 84 15.16 -6.98 16.20
N HIS A 85 14.75 -6.82 17.46
CA HIS A 85 14.32 -7.94 18.31
C HIS A 85 13.09 -8.66 17.72
N LYS A 86 12.11 -7.88 17.25
CA LYS A 86 10.94 -8.42 16.57
C LYS A 86 11.35 -9.18 15.32
N LEU A 87 12.17 -8.57 14.47
CA LEU A 87 12.64 -9.23 13.24
C LEU A 87 13.41 -10.53 13.52
N ASP A 88 14.30 -10.56 14.52
CA ASP A 88 15.02 -11.78 14.93
C ASP A 88 14.08 -12.92 15.35
N LYS A 89 13.05 -12.60 16.14
CA LYS A 89 12.03 -13.59 16.53
C LYS A 89 11.23 -14.08 15.32
N LEU A 90 10.86 -13.20 14.40
CA LEU A 90 10.07 -13.56 13.22
C LEU A 90 10.86 -14.44 12.25
N THR A 91 12.09 -14.08 11.91
CA THR A 91 12.94 -14.83 10.96
C THR A 91 13.25 -16.24 11.45
N ARG A 92 13.45 -16.41 12.76
CA ARG A 92 13.71 -17.71 13.40
C ARG A 92 12.49 -18.62 13.44
N ARG A 93 11.32 -18.04 13.73
CA ARG A 93 10.05 -18.78 13.89
C ARG A 93 9.43 -19.13 12.55
N TYR A 94 9.35 -18.17 11.63
CA TYR A 94 8.67 -18.34 10.35
C TYR A 94 9.70 -18.51 9.24
N ARG A 95 10.37 -19.67 9.23
CA ARG A 95 11.52 -19.93 8.34
C ARG A 95 11.20 -19.93 6.86
N ASN A 96 9.96 -20.30 6.52
CA ASN A 96 9.48 -20.37 5.14
C ASN A 96 8.61 -19.16 4.77
N ALA A 97 8.34 -18.26 5.71
CA ALA A 97 7.58 -17.06 5.44
C ALA A 97 8.47 -16.00 4.79
N ARG A 98 7.86 -15.26 3.86
CA ARG A 98 8.38 -14.00 3.35
C ARG A 98 8.15 -12.91 4.40
N ILE A 99 9.21 -12.22 4.81
CA ILE A 99 9.15 -11.18 5.85
C ILE A 99 9.50 -9.85 5.20
N ILE A 100 8.53 -8.94 5.17
CA ILE A 100 8.66 -7.65 4.48
C ILE A 100 8.46 -6.52 5.48
N THR A 101 9.28 -5.48 5.37
CA THR A 101 9.08 -4.21 6.06
C THR A 101 8.91 -3.10 5.04
N LEU A 102 7.80 -2.37 5.09
CA LEU A 102 7.50 -1.26 4.19
C LEU A 102 7.77 0.08 4.89
N LYS A 103 8.57 0.94 4.23
CA LYS A 103 9.01 2.24 4.73
C LYS A 103 8.52 3.39 3.87
N GLU A 104 8.36 4.56 4.48
CA GLU A 104 7.95 5.79 3.77
C GLU A 104 9.07 6.27 2.83
N THR A 105 10.32 6.08 3.24
CA THR A 105 11.48 6.54 2.47
C THR A 105 12.59 5.50 2.37
N TYR A 106 13.40 5.62 1.31
CA TYR A 106 14.59 4.78 1.14
C TYR A 106 15.62 4.98 2.26
N HIS A 107 15.72 6.19 2.82
CA HIS A 107 16.63 6.47 3.93
C HIS A 107 16.28 5.66 5.19
N GLU A 108 14.99 5.54 5.51
CA GLU A 108 14.52 4.71 6.63
C GLU A 108 14.78 3.22 6.38
N ALA A 109 14.63 2.77 5.13
CA ALA A 109 14.93 1.41 4.72
C ALA A 109 16.41 1.07 4.92
N GLU A 110 17.30 1.91 4.41
CA GLU A 110 18.76 1.81 4.61
C GLU A 110 19.15 1.84 6.09
N THR A 111 18.51 2.70 6.87
CA THR A 111 18.77 2.80 8.31
C THR A 111 18.36 1.52 9.03
N LEU A 112 17.21 0.94 8.66
CA LEU A 112 16.80 -0.35 9.20
C LEU A 112 17.77 -1.46 8.80
N ARG A 113 18.19 -1.53 7.52
CA ARG A 113 19.17 -2.53 7.03
C ARG A 113 20.44 -2.51 7.87
N LYS A 114 21.04 -1.33 8.04
CA LYS A 114 22.24 -1.14 8.87
C LYS A 114 22.00 -1.54 10.32
N THR A 115 20.81 -1.26 10.85
CA THR A 115 20.46 -1.59 12.24
C THR A 115 20.34 -3.09 12.45
N ILE A 116 19.69 -3.83 11.55
CA ILE A 116 19.54 -5.30 11.68
C ILE A 116 20.88 -6.02 11.49
N GLU A 117 21.75 -5.51 10.60
CA GLU A 117 23.11 -6.02 10.43
C GLU A 117 23.96 -5.77 11.68
N LYS A 118 23.94 -4.53 12.20
CA LYS A 118 24.64 -4.16 13.44
C LYS A 118 24.21 -5.03 14.62
N HIS A 119 22.91 -5.31 14.75
CA HIS A 119 22.37 -6.15 15.81
C HIS A 119 22.48 -7.65 15.52
N LYS A 120 23.06 -8.06 14.39
CA LYS A 120 23.25 -9.45 13.98
C LYS A 120 21.96 -10.27 14.02
N VAL A 121 20.87 -9.68 13.53
CA VAL A 121 19.58 -10.37 13.40
C VAL A 121 19.79 -11.67 12.60
N GLN A 122 19.36 -12.80 13.15
CA GLN A 122 19.47 -14.08 12.45
C GLN A 122 18.56 -14.07 11.23
N GLY A 123 19.08 -14.46 10.06
CA GLY A 123 18.31 -14.43 8.81
C GLY A 123 17.98 -13.01 8.32
N ALA A 124 18.82 -12.02 8.62
CA ALA A 124 18.65 -10.64 8.16
C ALA A 124 18.54 -10.51 6.62
N ASP A 125 19.20 -11.40 5.88
CA ASP A 125 19.14 -11.54 4.43
C ASP A 125 17.74 -11.89 3.91
N ARG A 126 16.92 -12.54 4.75
CA ARG A 126 15.52 -12.88 4.43
C ARG A 126 14.52 -11.78 4.75
N VAL A 127 14.95 -10.71 5.43
CA VAL A 127 14.10 -9.55 5.68
C VAL A 127 14.19 -8.65 4.45
N GLU A 128 13.09 -8.57 3.71
CA GLU A 128 12.95 -7.67 2.57
C GLU A 128 12.53 -6.28 3.08
N ILE A 129 13.31 -5.25 2.78
CA ILE A 129 13.03 -3.89 3.23
C ILE A 129 12.67 -3.06 2.00
N TRP A 130 11.40 -2.70 1.88
CA TRP A 130 10.87 -1.97 0.73
C TRP A 130 10.55 -0.53 1.11
N ALA A 131 10.71 0.39 0.18
CA ALA A 131 10.43 1.80 0.39
C ALA A 131 9.80 2.44 -0.84
N PHE A 132 8.99 3.47 -0.61
CA PHE A 132 8.55 4.34 -1.70
C PHE A 132 9.74 5.11 -2.29
N PRO A 133 9.79 5.32 -3.61
CA PRO A 133 10.79 6.18 -4.22
C PRO A 133 10.43 7.65 -4.05
N ASN A 134 11.44 8.50 -3.85
CA ASN A 134 11.30 9.96 -3.88
C ASN A 134 10.12 10.47 -3.01
N ARG A 135 9.17 11.19 -3.62
CA ARG A 135 7.98 11.76 -2.95
C ARG A 135 6.73 10.88 -3.09
N MET A 136 6.85 9.66 -3.62
CA MET A 136 5.69 8.81 -3.93
C MET A 136 4.87 8.43 -2.70
N PHE A 137 5.49 8.32 -1.51
CA PHE A 137 4.71 8.09 -0.30
C PHE A 137 3.79 9.28 0.01
N GLN A 138 4.26 10.51 -0.17
CA GLN A 138 3.43 11.70 0.05
C GLN A 138 2.27 11.77 -0.96
N GLU A 139 2.54 11.45 -2.23
CA GLU A 139 1.49 11.42 -3.26
C GLU A 139 0.46 10.32 -2.98
N TRP A 140 0.91 9.13 -2.60
CA TRP A 140 0.05 8.05 -2.13
C TRP A 140 -0.78 8.47 -0.92
N PHE A 141 -0.13 9.02 0.11
CA PHE A 141 -0.78 9.47 1.34
C PHE A 141 -1.86 10.52 1.03
N ASN A 142 -1.54 11.53 0.21
CA ASN A 142 -2.50 12.56 -0.18
C ASN A 142 -3.68 11.98 -0.98
N ALA A 143 -3.43 11.05 -1.91
CA ALA A 143 -4.48 10.43 -2.70
C ALA A 143 -5.45 9.61 -1.83
N VAL A 144 -4.94 8.94 -0.80
CA VAL A 144 -5.73 8.15 0.15
C VAL A 144 -6.41 9.03 1.21
N ALA A 145 -5.74 10.07 1.70
CA ALA A 145 -6.24 10.97 2.74
C ALA A 145 -7.26 11.99 2.22
N GLY A 146 -7.15 12.42 0.96
CA GLY A 146 -7.98 13.45 0.31
C GLY A 146 -9.45 13.08 0.07
N GLY A 147 -9.98 12.07 0.76
CA GLY A 147 -11.42 11.79 0.86
C GLY A 147 -12.18 12.84 1.68
N ASP A 148 -11.48 13.64 2.49
CA ASP A 148 -11.96 14.83 3.18
C ASP A 148 -10.80 15.86 3.19
N GLU A 149 -11.08 17.10 2.76
CA GLU A 149 -10.14 18.26 2.65
C GLU A 149 -9.11 18.23 1.52
N VAL A 150 -9.51 18.80 0.37
CA VAL A 150 -8.57 19.49 -0.53
C VAL A 150 -8.10 20.75 0.22
N SER A 151 -6.83 20.80 0.59
CA SER A 151 -6.18 22.04 1.01
C SER A 151 -6.20 23.05 -0.14
N GLU A 152 -6.67 24.26 0.18
CA GLU A 152 -6.87 25.44 -0.68
C GLU A 152 -5.57 26.02 -1.28
N GLU A 153 -4.68 25.22 -1.88
CA GLU A 153 -3.47 25.70 -2.57
C GLU A 153 -3.47 25.48 -4.08
N ALA A 154 -4.56 24.96 -4.65
CA ALA A 154 -4.77 24.88 -6.10
C ALA A 154 -5.61 26.03 -6.69
N LYS A 155 -5.77 27.16 -5.97
CA LYS A 155 -6.53 28.34 -6.46
C LYS A 155 -5.68 29.47 -7.08
N HIS A 156 -4.35 29.32 -7.15
CA HIS A 156 -3.47 30.36 -7.70
C HIS A 156 -2.74 29.97 -8.99
N SER A 157 -3.38 29.18 -9.86
CA SER A 157 -3.03 29.17 -11.28
C SER A 157 -4.10 29.95 -12.05
N PRO A 158 -3.73 30.99 -12.82
CA PRO A 158 -4.70 31.73 -13.60
C PRO A 158 -5.30 30.82 -14.68
N PRO A 159 -6.58 31.03 -15.06
CA PRO A 159 -7.19 30.24 -16.13
C PRO A 159 -6.47 30.55 -17.44
N LEU A 160 -5.86 29.53 -18.05
CA LEU A 160 -5.48 29.60 -19.47
C LEU A 160 -6.78 29.74 -20.27
N GLY A 161 -6.87 30.87 -20.94
CA GLY A 161 -8.07 31.36 -21.59
C GLY A 161 -8.62 30.43 -22.67
N LEU A 162 -9.94 30.54 -22.82
CA LEU A 162 -10.68 30.15 -24.01
C LEU A 162 -10.04 30.79 -25.26
N SER A 163 -9.74 29.97 -26.27
CA SER A 163 -9.72 30.43 -27.67
C SER A 163 -10.31 29.35 -28.58
N GLU A 164 -11.52 29.66 -29.01
CA GLU A 164 -12.19 29.39 -30.30
C GLU A 164 -11.96 28.10 -31.09
N ALA A 165 -13.09 27.62 -31.59
CA ALA A 165 -13.29 26.47 -32.45
C ALA A 165 -12.73 26.63 -33.86
N VAL A 166 -12.35 25.51 -34.48
CA VAL A 166 -12.48 25.29 -35.94
C VAL A 166 -12.91 23.82 -36.18
N PRO A 167 -13.91 23.55 -37.06
CA PRO A 167 -14.49 22.22 -37.28
C PRO A 167 -13.82 21.45 -38.45
N PHE A 168 -14.48 20.37 -38.89
CA PHE A 168 -14.14 19.36 -39.92
C PHE A 168 -13.41 18.13 -39.35
N GLY A 169 -13.87 16.87 -39.46
CA GLY A 169 -14.90 16.25 -40.30
C GLY A 169 -14.32 14.91 -40.80
N GLY A 170 -14.98 13.79 -40.53
CA GLY A 170 -14.74 12.54 -41.28
C GLY A 170 -14.39 11.26 -40.50
N SER A 171 -15.41 10.42 -40.36
CA SER A 171 -15.40 8.94 -40.45
C SER A 171 -14.82 8.06 -39.34
N GLN A 172 -15.71 7.17 -38.91
CA GLN A 172 -15.63 6.12 -37.91
C GLN A 172 -14.49 5.11 -38.08
N ARG A 173 -13.96 4.61 -36.95
CA ARG A 173 -13.93 3.17 -36.63
C ARG A 173 -13.86 2.93 -35.13
N SER A 174 -14.60 1.91 -34.73
CA SER A 174 -14.96 1.46 -33.40
C SER A 174 -13.84 0.70 -32.68
N SER A 175 -13.67 0.96 -31.38
CA SER A 175 -13.35 -0.08 -30.40
C SER A 175 -13.93 0.31 -29.05
N THR A 176 -15.02 -0.36 -28.67
CA THR A 176 -15.68 -0.30 -27.37
C THR A 176 -14.77 -0.85 -26.27
N GLY A 177 -14.00 0.04 -25.64
CA GLY A 177 -13.52 -0.15 -24.28
C GLY A 177 -14.50 0.55 -23.36
N ALA A 178 -15.33 -0.19 -22.64
CA ALA A 178 -16.23 0.39 -21.65
C ALA A 178 -15.39 1.14 -20.60
N LYS A 179 -15.32 2.47 -20.70
CA LYS A 179 -14.82 3.32 -19.62
C LYS A 179 -15.78 3.13 -18.45
N ARG A 180 -15.37 2.34 -17.45
CA ARG A 180 -16.03 2.32 -16.15
C ARG A 180 -15.94 3.74 -15.60
N VAL A 181 -17.07 4.45 -15.62
CA VAL A 181 -17.23 5.69 -14.89
C VAL A 181 -17.26 5.30 -13.42
N VAL A 182 -16.12 5.45 -12.74
CA VAL A 182 -16.04 5.27 -11.28
C VAL A 182 -16.66 6.52 -10.66
N SER A 183 -17.86 6.35 -10.11
CA SER A 183 -18.56 7.41 -9.38
C SER A 183 -18.03 7.49 -7.96
N PHE A 184 -17.24 8.53 -7.66
CA PHE A 184 -16.68 8.78 -6.34
C PHE A 184 -17.78 9.11 -5.32
N ARG A 185 -17.88 8.33 -4.25
CA ARG A 185 -18.69 8.69 -3.07
C ARG A 185 -17.77 9.31 -2.03
N LYS A 186 -18.11 10.53 -1.59
CA LYS A 186 -17.46 11.22 -0.46
C LYS A 186 -17.24 10.25 0.71
N GLY A 187 -16.00 10.16 1.22
CA GLY A 187 -15.62 9.28 2.33
C GLY A 187 -15.26 7.83 1.98
N THR A 188 -15.16 7.44 0.69
CA THR A 188 -14.57 6.14 0.28
C THR A 188 -13.45 6.37 -0.74
N VAL A 189 -12.30 5.73 -0.51
CA VAL A 189 -11.15 5.74 -1.41
C VAL A 189 -11.35 4.67 -2.48
N ASP A 190 -11.38 5.06 -3.74
CA ASP A 190 -11.43 4.13 -4.87
C ASP A 190 -10.02 3.90 -5.42
N ILE A 191 -9.57 2.64 -5.41
CA ILE A 191 -8.26 2.21 -5.91
C ILE A 191 -8.51 1.22 -7.05
N VAL A 192 -8.04 1.54 -8.25
CA VAL A 192 -8.18 0.67 -9.43
C VAL A 192 -6.87 0.59 -10.18
N GLY A 193 -6.43 -0.60 -10.56
CA GLY A 193 -5.30 -0.76 -11.46
C GLY A 193 -4.66 -2.12 -11.36
N GLU A 194 -3.36 -2.14 -11.57
CA GLU A 194 -2.52 -3.33 -11.53
C GLU A 194 -1.46 -3.14 -10.44
N SER A 195 -1.15 -4.23 -9.75
CA SER A 195 0.00 -4.30 -8.87
C SER A 195 0.78 -5.55 -9.21
N ALA A 196 2.04 -5.38 -9.56
CA ALA A 196 2.99 -6.47 -9.65
C ALA A 196 3.93 -6.41 -8.44
N GLU A 197 4.80 -7.41 -8.30
CA GLU A 197 5.51 -7.74 -7.05
C GLU A 197 6.02 -6.52 -6.25
N ARG A 198 6.62 -5.54 -6.93
CA ARG A 198 7.14 -4.31 -6.33
C ARG A 198 6.70 -3.05 -7.09
N SER A 199 5.59 -3.10 -7.80
CA SER A 199 5.16 -1.98 -8.64
C SER A 199 3.70 -1.65 -8.46
N PHE A 200 3.42 -0.36 -8.57
CA PHE A 200 2.08 0.18 -8.71
C PHE A 200 1.89 0.76 -10.11
N ASN A 201 0.75 0.43 -10.70
CA ASN A 201 0.16 1.14 -11.81
C ASN A 201 -1.33 1.32 -11.48
N LEU A 202 -1.62 2.34 -10.69
CA LEU A 202 -2.90 2.52 -10.01
C LEU A 202 -3.52 3.88 -10.35
N VAL A 203 -4.83 3.96 -10.21
CA VAL A 203 -5.59 5.19 -10.07
C VAL A 203 -6.23 5.17 -8.70
N VAL A 204 -5.87 6.14 -7.85
CA VAL A 204 -6.37 6.31 -6.48
C VAL A 204 -7.14 7.62 -6.41
N ASN A 205 -8.46 7.59 -6.20
CA ASN A 205 -9.29 8.80 -6.19
C ASN A 205 -9.05 9.73 -7.41
N ALA A 206 -9.00 9.14 -8.62
CA ALA A 206 -8.64 9.81 -9.87
C ALA A 206 -7.18 10.30 -10.01
N VAL A 207 -6.32 10.06 -9.02
CA VAL A 207 -4.88 10.36 -9.09
C VAL A 207 -4.15 9.14 -9.67
N PRO A 208 -3.53 9.24 -10.86
CA PRO A 208 -2.70 8.18 -11.38
C PRO A 208 -1.39 8.10 -10.60
N LEU A 209 -1.01 6.91 -10.16
CA LEU A 209 0.22 6.60 -9.44
C LEU A 209 0.92 5.44 -10.12
N GLN A 210 2.12 5.69 -10.64
CA GLN A 210 2.95 4.67 -11.29
C GLN A 210 4.39 4.75 -10.78
N PHE A 211 4.83 3.73 -10.06
CA PHE A 211 6.18 3.66 -9.51
C PHE A 211 6.55 2.25 -9.06
N ASP A 212 7.86 2.03 -8.95
CA ASP A 212 8.45 0.83 -8.36
C ASP A 212 8.97 1.11 -6.95
N PHE A 213 8.75 0.17 -6.03
CA PHE A 213 9.30 0.21 -4.68
C PHE A 213 10.81 -0.09 -4.72
N LEU A 214 11.57 0.70 -3.96
CA LEU A 214 13.01 0.52 -3.78
C LEU A 214 13.28 -0.54 -2.71
N THR A 215 14.42 -1.22 -2.82
CA THR A 215 14.86 -2.23 -1.84
C THR A 215 16.19 -1.85 -1.23
N ALA A 216 16.27 -1.86 0.10
CA ALA A 216 17.50 -1.71 0.87
C ALA A 216 17.94 -3.04 1.48
#